data_AF-A0A7C5M2T0-F1
#
_entry.id   AF-A0A7C5M2T0-F1
#
_cell.length_a   1.000
_cell.length_b   1.000
_cell.length_c   1.000
_cell.angle_alpha   90.00
_cell.angle_beta   90.00
_cell.angle_gamma   90.00
#
_symmetry.space_group_name_H-M   'P 1'
#
loop_
_entity.id
_entity.type
_entity.pdbx_description
1 polymer ?
#
loop_
_entity_poly.entity_id
_entity_poly.type
_entity_poly.pdbx_seq_one_letter_code
_entity_poly.pdbx_strand_id
1 'polypeptide(L)'
;MNKLMPMTNKFFLPAFVLFSLIYAGCNDDTIFQKKIEIRKEGWSYDDRLIFDFTIEDTLKKYNLLLDVEHNGDYGFQNLYVRFHTTYPSGETKTQTVSLELADKRGLWNGKCRGNTCTVEIPLQVNATFKEKGTYRIAIEQYMRKNPLPGIKGMVLKITPVKS
;
A
#
# COMPACT_ATOMS: atom_id res chain seq x y z
N MET A 1 -30.47 74.86 18.35
CA MET A 1 -30.31 75.12 16.91
C MET A 1 -30.13 73.82 16.17
N ASN A 2 -30.98 73.65 15.16
CA ASN A 2 -31.17 72.52 14.27
C ASN A 2 -29.87 71.88 13.73
N LYS A 3 -29.84 70.55 13.63
CA LYS A 3 -30.03 69.87 12.33
C LYS A 3 -30.12 68.35 12.52
N LEU A 4 -31.33 67.84 12.24
CA LEU A 4 -31.52 66.54 11.62
C LEU A 4 -30.96 66.59 10.19
N MET A 5 -30.24 65.55 9.76
CA MET A 5 -30.70 64.66 8.68
C MET A 5 -29.70 63.52 8.44
N PRO A 6 -30.19 62.30 8.17
CA PRO A 6 -29.39 61.15 7.77
C PRO A 6 -29.13 61.19 6.26
N MET A 7 -27.98 60.68 5.84
CA MET A 7 -27.72 60.40 4.42
C MET A 7 -27.40 58.91 4.25
N THR A 8 -28.40 58.22 3.71
CA THR A 8 -28.29 56.96 2.98
C THR A 8 -26.99 56.86 2.18
N ASN A 9 -26.30 55.72 2.29
CA ASN A 9 -25.56 55.19 1.16
C ASN A 9 -25.74 53.68 1.05
N LYS A 10 -26.02 53.24 -0.17
CA LYS A 10 -26.26 51.86 -0.56
C LYS A 10 -24.94 51.09 -0.63
N PHE A 11 -25.07 49.77 -0.56
CA PHE A 11 -24.05 48.75 -0.86
C PHE A 11 -22.87 48.65 0.10
N PHE A 12 -23.01 47.79 1.09
CA PHE A 12 -21.91 46.92 1.52
C PHE A 12 -22.46 45.50 1.64
N LEU A 13 -22.00 44.61 0.74
CA LEU A 13 -22.31 43.19 0.77
C LEU A 13 -21.96 42.63 2.16
N PRO A 14 -22.89 41.99 2.89
CA PRO A 14 -22.48 41.24 4.06
C PRO A 14 -21.81 39.97 3.56
N ALA A 15 -20.55 39.87 3.98
CA ALA A 15 -19.69 38.73 3.88
C ALA A 15 -20.36 37.44 4.39
N PHE A 16 -19.75 36.33 3.97
CA PHE A 16 -19.72 35.09 4.75
C PHE A 16 -20.95 34.17 4.63
N VAL A 17 -21.37 33.86 3.40
CA VAL A 17 -22.11 32.61 3.16
C VAL A 17 -21.10 31.47 3.01
N LEU A 18 -20.70 30.99 4.18
CA LEU A 18 -20.55 29.59 4.53
C LEU A 18 -19.86 28.68 3.49
N PHE A 19 -18.54 28.74 3.58
CA PHE A 19 -17.59 27.71 3.20
C PHE A 19 -18.02 26.33 3.76
N SER A 20 -18.91 25.64 3.05
CA SER A 20 -19.23 24.23 3.29
C SER A 20 -18.57 23.41 2.18
N LEU A 21 -17.24 23.43 2.17
CA LEU A 21 -16.46 22.35 1.59
C LEU A 21 -16.72 21.11 2.45
N ILE A 22 -17.80 20.40 2.13
CA ILE A 22 -17.97 19.01 2.51
C ILE A 22 -16.85 18.26 1.78
N TYR A 23 -15.70 18.13 2.42
CA TYR A 23 -14.73 17.11 2.10
C TYR A 23 -15.45 15.77 2.32
N ALA A 24 -16.04 15.23 1.26
CA ALA A 24 -16.33 13.81 1.20
C ALA A 24 -14.98 13.10 1.32
N GLY A 25 -14.70 12.62 2.54
CA GLY A 25 -13.49 11.88 2.84
C GLY A 25 -13.31 10.75 1.83
N CYS A 26 -12.06 10.52 1.43
CA CYS A 26 -11.71 9.33 0.68
C CYS A 26 -12.01 8.15 1.60
N ASN A 27 -13.12 7.43 1.36
CA ASN A 27 -13.39 6.14 1.98
C ASN A 27 -12.41 5.13 1.38
N ASP A 28 -11.16 5.23 1.80
CA ASP A 28 -10.18 4.19 1.59
C ASP A 28 -10.50 3.10 2.61
N ASP A 29 -11.29 2.11 2.18
CA ASP A 29 -11.70 0.99 3.03
C ASP A 29 -10.51 0.08 3.42
N THR A 30 -9.27 0.49 3.14
CA THR A 30 -8.04 -0.22 3.50
C THR A 30 -7.91 -0.37 5.01
N ILE A 31 -8.00 -1.61 5.50
CA ILE A 31 -7.86 -1.94 6.93
C ILE A 31 -6.40 -1.99 7.37
N PHE A 32 -5.47 -2.20 6.43
CA PHE A 32 -4.05 -2.19 6.71
C PHE A 32 -3.27 -1.75 5.47
N GLN A 33 -2.36 -0.80 5.64
CA GLN A 33 -1.38 -0.43 4.63
C GLN A 33 -0.06 -0.07 5.31
N LYS A 34 1.03 -0.71 4.89
CA LYS A 34 2.37 -0.38 5.38
C LYS A 34 3.38 -0.48 4.27
N LYS A 35 4.19 0.57 4.11
CA LYS A 35 5.38 0.57 3.26
C LYS A 35 6.60 0.19 4.09
N ILE A 36 7.46 -0.65 3.55
CA ILE A 36 8.80 -0.90 4.07
C ILE A 36 9.79 -0.64 2.94
N GLU A 37 10.72 0.28 3.20
CA GLU A 37 11.78 0.62 2.25
C GLU A 37 12.97 -0.31 2.43
N ILE A 38 13.62 -0.61 1.31
CA ILE A 38 14.86 -1.38 1.26
C ILE A 38 16.03 -0.41 1.17
N ARG A 39 17.14 -0.78 1.80
CA ARG A 39 18.35 0.02 1.84
C ARG A 39 18.93 0.24 0.43
N LYS A 40 19.64 1.36 0.25
CA LYS A 40 20.16 1.75 -1.07
C LYS A 40 21.21 0.79 -1.61
N GLU A 41 21.89 0.06 -0.73
CA GLU A 41 22.92 -0.93 -1.05
C GLU A 41 22.30 -2.22 -1.65
N GLY A 42 20.98 -2.35 -1.62
CA GLY A 42 20.21 -3.49 -2.10
C GLY A 42 19.59 -4.31 -0.98
N TRP A 43 18.78 -5.29 -1.34
CA TRP A 43 18.07 -6.15 -0.41
C TRP A 43 18.98 -7.31 0.02
N SER A 44 19.42 -7.37 1.28
CA SER A 44 20.22 -8.50 1.77
C SER A 44 19.36 -9.73 2.11
N TYR A 45 19.94 -10.92 2.12
CA TYR A 45 19.28 -12.14 2.64
C TYR A 45 18.87 -12.01 4.11
N ASP A 46 19.65 -11.29 4.91
CA ASP A 46 19.37 -11.10 6.34
C ASP A 46 18.28 -10.05 6.59
N ASP A 47 17.93 -9.26 5.57
CA ASP A 47 16.94 -8.19 5.68
C ASP A 47 15.55 -8.72 5.35
N ARG A 48 14.74 -9.01 6.36
CA ARG A 48 13.34 -9.39 6.16
C ARG A 48 12.42 -8.17 6.23
N LEU A 49 11.47 -8.09 5.30
CA LEU A 49 10.39 -7.10 5.37
C LEU A 49 9.25 -7.68 6.21
N ILE A 50 8.99 -7.09 7.38
CA ILE A 50 8.04 -7.61 8.37
C ILE A 50 6.79 -6.74 8.47
N PHE A 51 5.66 -7.35 8.13
CA PHE A 51 4.33 -6.75 8.18
C PHE A 51 3.49 -7.44 9.25
N ASP A 52 3.06 -6.67 10.25
CA ASP A 52 2.17 -7.12 11.31
C ASP A 52 0.82 -6.44 11.13
N PHE A 53 -0.25 -7.22 11.06
CA PHE A 53 -1.62 -6.71 10.90
C PHE A 53 -2.61 -7.54 11.71
N THR A 54 -3.70 -6.92 12.14
CA THR A 54 -4.72 -7.57 12.96
C THR A 54 -6.01 -7.70 12.16
N ILE A 55 -6.59 -8.90 12.16
CA ILE A 55 -7.91 -9.17 11.61
C ILE A 55 -8.91 -9.29 12.74
N GLU A 56 -9.94 -8.45 12.71
CA GLU A 56 -10.98 -8.42 13.75
C GLU A 56 -12.27 -9.15 13.38
N ASP A 57 -12.57 -9.24 12.08
CA ASP A 57 -13.80 -9.80 11.52
C ASP A 57 -13.47 -10.91 10.53
N THR A 58 -13.67 -12.16 10.94
CA THR A 58 -13.38 -13.34 10.12
C THR A 58 -14.52 -13.71 9.16
N LEU A 59 -15.66 -13.02 9.22
CA LEU A 59 -16.80 -13.26 8.33
C LEU A 59 -16.67 -12.48 7.01
N LYS A 60 -15.88 -11.40 7.02
CA LYS A 60 -15.56 -10.62 5.83
C LYS A 60 -14.53 -11.32 4.94
N LYS A 61 -14.59 -10.99 3.66
CA LYS A 61 -13.56 -11.34 2.68
C LYS A 61 -12.61 -10.16 2.49
N TYR A 62 -11.35 -10.47 2.25
CA TYR A 62 -10.28 -9.49 2.11
C TYR A 62 -9.45 -9.74 0.87
N ASN A 63 -8.93 -8.67 0.27
CA ASN A 63 -7.88 -8.72 -0.72
C ASN A 63 -6.55 -8.37 -0.05
N LEU A 64 -5.54 -9.22 -0.28
CA LEU A 64 -4.16 -9.01 0.14
C LEU A 64 -3.37 -8.66 -1.12
N LEU A 65 -2.91 -7.42 -1.19
CA LEU A 65 -2.19 -6.89 -2.34
C LEU A 65 -0.77 -6.48 -1.88
N LEU A 66 0.23 -6.77 -2.71
CA LEU A 66 1.61 -6.38 -2.48
C LEU A 66 2.07 -5.50 -3.64
N ASP A 67 2.36 -4.24 -3.34
CA ASP A 67 3.07 -3.40 -4.30
C ASP A 67 4.57 -3.66 -4.16
N VAL A 68 5.23 -3.97 -5.27
CA VAL A 68 6.69 -4.07 -5.35
C VAL A 68 7.19 -2.84 -6.10
N GLU A 69 7.98 -2.01 -5.41
CA GLU A 69 8.64 -0.85 -6.00
C GLU A 69 10.06 -1.24 -6.40
N HIS A 70 10.42 -1.02 -7.66
CA HIS A 70 11.76 -1.31 -8.18
C HIS A 70 12.19 -0.24 -9.19
N ASN A 71 13.48 -0.24 -9.57
CA ASN A 71 14.01 0.64 -10.61
C ASN A 71 14.74 -0.16 -11.72
N GLY A 72 15.33 0.55 -12.68
CA GLY A 72 16.08 -0.04 -13.79
C GLY A 72 17.34 -0.85 -13.39
N ASP A 73 17.80 -0.78 -12.15
CA ASP A 73 18.93 -1.61 -11.67
C ASP A 73 18.51 -3.06 -11.42
N TYR A 74 17.19 -3.31 -11.33
CA TYR A 74 16.62 -4.65 -11.24
C TYR A 74 16.54 -5.28 -12.63
N GLY A 75 17.48 -6.18 -12.93
CA GLY A 75 17.64 -6.75 -14.28
C GLY A 75 16.87 -8.03 -14.60
N PHE A 76 15.84 -8.39 -13.83
CA PHE A 76 15.12 -9.67 -14.00
C PHE A 76 13.62 -9.45 -14.25
N GLN A 77 12.98 -10.38 -14.96
CA GLN A 77 11.52 -10.34 -15.17
C GLN A 77 10.75 -10.73 -13.91
N ASN A 78 11.26 -11.71 -13.16
CA ASN A 78 10.60 -12.27 -11.99
C ASN A 78 11.42 -12.00 -10.73
N LEU A 79 10.74 -11.76 -9.62
CA LEU A 79 11.31 -11.64 -8.29
C LEU A 79 10.86 -12.85 -7.44
N TYR A 80 11.78 -13.76 -7.15
CA TYR A 80 11.52 -14.88 -6.26
C TYR A 80 11.69 -14.45 -4.81
N VAL A 81 10.68 -14.73 -3.99
CA VAL A 81 10.65 -14.42 -2.56
C VAL A 81 10.15 -15.61 -1.76
N ARG A 82 10.52 -15.66 -0.48
CA ARG A 82 9.87 -16.54 0.50
C ARG A 82 8.99 -15.70 1.42
N PHE A 83 7.72 -16.07 1.50
CA PHE A 83 6.78 -15.53 2.48
C PHE A 83 6.73 -16.48 3.67
N HIS A 84 6.90 -15.94 4.86
CA HIS A 84 6.64 -16.61 6.12
C HIS A 84 5.41 -15.98 6.77
N THR A 85 4.29 -16.69 6.74
CA THR A 85 3.03 -16.25 7.35
C THR A 85 2.88 -16.92 8.70
N THR A 86 2.94 -16.13 9.77
CA THR A 86 2.64 -16.58 11.13
C THR A 86 1.20 -16.21 11.46
N TYR A 87 0.42 -17.22 11.84
CA TYR A 87 -0.99 -17.13 12.20
C TYR A 87 -1.15 -16.68 13.67
N PRO A 88 -2.32 -16.17 14.08
CA PRO A 88 -2.60 -15.83 15.48
C PRO A 88 -2.35 -16.98 16.46
N SER A 89 -2.61 -18.22 16.03
CA SER A 89 -2.28 -19.45 16.77
C SER A 89 -0.78 -19.70 17.01
N GLY A 90 0.11 -18.97 16.32
CA GLY A 90 1.56 -19.15 16.38
C GLY A 90 2.13 -20.14 15.37
N GLU A 91 1.28 -20.83 14.59
CA GLU A 91 1.74 -21.64 13.46
C GLU A 91 2.41 -20.72 12.41
N THR A 92 3.54 -21.14 11.82
CA THR A 92 4.17 -20.43 10.70
C THR A 92 4.19 -21.30 9.44
N LYS A 93 3.69 -20.77 8.33
CA LYS A 93 3.78 -21.40 7.01
C LYS A 93 4.74 -20.62 6.12
N THR A 94 5.56 -21.37 5.39
CA THR A 94 6.52 -20.80 4.43
C THR A 94 6.14 -21.19 3.01
N GLN A 95 6.13 -20.23 2.10
CA GLN A 95 5.89 -20.46 0.67
C GLN A 95 6.89 -19.67 -0.17
N THR A 96 7.40 -20.29 -1.24
CA THR A 96 8.24 -19.61 -2.23
C THR A 96 7.37 -19.18 -3.40
N VAL A 97 7.44 -17.91 -3.80
CA VAL A 97 6.58 -17.32 -4.82
C VAL A 97 7.43 -16.59 -5.85
N SER A 98 7.05 -16.72 -7.12
CA SER A 98 7.59 -15.92 -8.23
C SER A 98 6.68 -14.73 -8.48
N LEU A 99 7.18 -13.52 -8.26
CA LEU A 99 6.48 -12.27 -8.50
C LEU A 99 6.85 -11.75 -9.89
N GLU A 100 5.89 -11.71 -10.81
CA GLU A 100 6.12 -11.29 -12.20
C GLU A 100 6.16 -9.76 -12.31
N LEU A 101 7.36 -9.17 -12.36
CA LEU A 101 7.53 -7.71 -12.43
C LEU A 101 7.50 -7.19 -13.88
N ALA A 102 7.87 -8.02 -14.85
CA ALA A 102 7.81 -7.70 -16.28
C ALA A 102 7.15 -8.81 -17.11
N ASP A 103 6.61 -8.44 -18.26
CA ASP A 103 6.11 -9.37 -19.26
C ASP A 103 7.24 -10.08 -20.03
N LYS A 104 6.86 -11.02 -20.90
CA LYS A 104 7.79 -11.79 -21.74
C LYS A 104 8.60 -10.93 -22.72
N ARG A 105 8.15 -9.71 -23.02
CA ARG A 105 8.83 -8.73 -23.88
C ARG A 105 9.79 -7.83 -23.08
N GLY A 106 9.79 -7.94 -21.75
CA GLY A 106 10.61 -7.13 -20.84
C GLY A 106 9.97 -5.81 -20.46
N LEU A 107 8.68 -5.60 -20.74
CA LEU A 107 7.95 -4.42 -20.30
C LEU A 107 7.44 -4.63 -18.87
N TRP A 108 7.68 -3.66 -17.99
CA TRP A 108 7.23 -3.73 -16.60
C TRP A 108 5.70 -3.82 -16.50
N ASN A 109 5.18 -4.74 -15.70
CA ASN A 109 3.75 -4.98 -15.46
C ASN A 109 3.09 -3.91 -14.57
N GLY A 110 3.77 -2.79 -14.34
CA GLY A 110 3.44 -1.80 -13.32
C GLY A 110 3.34 -0.37 -13.85
N LYS A 111 3.04 0.55 -12.95
CA LYS A 111 3.04 1.99 -13.24
C LYS A 111 4.44 2.53 -13.01
N CYS A 112 5.04 3.13 -14.05
CA CYS A 112 6.37 3.70 -13.96
C CYS A 112 6.33 5.23 -13.94
N ARG A 113 7.14 5.84 -13.08
CA ARG A 113 7.39 7.29 -13.02
C ARG A 113 8.90 7.51 -12.97
N GLY A 114 9.46 8.07 -14.05
CA GLY A 114 10.91 8.18 -14.19
C GLY A 114 11.55 6.79 -14.22
N ASN A 115 12.57 6.57 -13.39
CA ASN A 115 13.26 5.28 -13.30
C ASN A 115 12.62 4.29 -12.30
N THR A 116 11.53 4.67 -11.62
CA THR A 116 10.88 3.82 -10.62
C THR A 116 9.58 3.25 -11.17
N CYS A 117 9.36 1.96 -10.97
CA CYS A 117 8.13 1.27 -11.32
C CYS A 117 7.52 0.62 -10.08
N THR A 118 6.19 0.61 -10.02
CA THR A 118 5.42 -0.06 -8.98
C THR A 118 4.50 -1.08 -9.61
N VAL A 119 4.68 -2.35 -9.24
CA VAL A 119 3.86 -3.48 -9.70
C VAL A 119 2.97 -3.90 -8.54
N GLU A 120 1.65 -3.82 -8.71
CA GLU A 120 0.68 -4.33 -7.72
C GLU A 120 0.41 -5.80 -8.00
N ILE A 121 0.65 -6.64 -6.99
CA ILE A 121 0.53 -8.10 -7.10
C ILE A 121 -0.56 -8.58 -6.14
N PRO A 122 -1.66 -9.17 -6.64
CA PRO A 122 -2.65 -9.80 -5.78
C PRO A 122 -2.07 -11.09 -5.18
N LEU A 123 -1.70 -11.06 -3.89
CA LEU A 123 -1.22 -12.25 -3.20
C LEU A 123 -2.37 -13.23 -2.97
N GLN A 124 -3.51 -12.72 -2.49
CA GLN A 124 -4.76 -13.46 -2.36
C GLN A 124 -5.93 -12.49 -2.53
N VAL A 125 -6.89 -12.86 -3.37
CA VAL A 125 -8.14 -12.11 -3.53
C VAL A 125 -9.30 -12.89 -2.93
N ASN A 126 -10.29 -12.19 -2.38
CA ASN A 126 -11.45 -12.81 -1.74
C ASN A 126 -11.10 -13.81 -0.63
N ALA A 127 -10.00 -13.57 0.09
CA ALA A 127 -9.52 -14.43 1.15
C ALA A 127 -10.39 -14.30 2.40
N THR A 128 -10.62 -15.43 3.08
CA THR A 128 -11.26 -15.46 4.40
C THR A 128 -10.20 -15.86 5.43
N PHE A 129 -10.01 -15.01 6.43
CA PHE A 129 -9.15 -15.33 7.56
C PHE A 129 -9.89 -16.26 8.51
N LYS A 130 -9.25 -17.38 8.87
CA LYS A 130 -9.86 -18.38 9.75
C LYS A 130 -9.78 -18.03 11.23
N GLU A 131 -8.86 -17.13 11.60
CA GLU A 131 -8.58 -16.77 12.98
C GLU A 131 -8.66 -15.26 13.14
N LYS A 132 -9.26 -14.82 14.26
CA LYS A 132 -9.19 -13.43 14.70
C LYS A 132 -7.86 -13.22 15.41
N GLY A 133 -7.18 -12.11 15.15
CA GLY A 133 -5.94 -11.75 15.86
C GLY A 133 -4.85 -11.22 14.93
N THR A 134 -3.63 -11.15 15.47
CA THR A 134 -2.48 -10.61 14.76
C THR A 134 -1.81 -11.68 13.90
N TYR A 135 -1.68 -11.36 12.62
CA TYR A 135 -0.90 -12.09 11.64
C TYR A 135 0.42 -11.36 11.41
N ARG A 136 1.48 -12.14 11.15
CA ARG A 136 2.78 -11.61 10.72
C ARG A 136 3.17 -12.21 9.37
N ILE A 137 3.43 -11.35 8.40
CA ILE A 137 4.06 -11.73 7.12
C ILE A 137 5.48 -11.21 7.12
N ALA A 138 6.45 -12.12 7.08
CA ALA A 138 7.85 -11.79 6.79
C ALA A 138 8.18 -12.19 5.35
N ILE A 139 8.72 -11.26 4.58
CA ILE A 139 9.16 -11.49 3.20
C ILE A 139 10.69 -11.43 3.17
N GLU A 140 11.31 -12.45 2.60
CA GLU A 140 12.74 -12.47 2.33
C GLU A 140 13.01 -12.74 0.85
N GLN A 141 14.10 -12.18 0.34
CA GLN A 141 14.48 -12.44 -1.05
C GLN A 141 15.01 -13.85 -1.24
N TYR A 142 14.66 -14.46 -2.37
CA TYR A 142 15.10 -15.80 -2.77
C TYR A 142 15.75 -15.78 -4.16
N MET A 143 16.46 -14.69 -4.44
CA MET A 143 17.22 -14.50 -5.67
C MET A 143 18.66 -14.97 -5.50
N ARG A 144 19.39 -15.18 -6.61
CA ARG A 144 20.80 -15.61 -6.58
C ARG A 144 21.79 -14.49 -6.22
N LYS A 145 21.37 -13.23 -6.24
CA LYS A 145 22.23 -12.06 -6.04
C LYS A 145 22.00 -11.48 -4.64
N ASN A 146 23.09 -11.19 -3.93
CA ASN A 146 23.05 -10.65 -2.58
C ASN A 146 24.17 -9.61 -2.38
N PRO A 147 23.86 -8.37 -1.96
CA PRO A 147 22.51 -7.80 -1.88
C PRO A 147 21.87 -7.70 -3.27
N LEU A 148 20.55 -7.89 -3.35
CA LEU A 148 19.78 -7.79 -4.57
C LEU A 148 19.54 -6.31 -4.91
N PRO A 149 20.09 -5.78 -6.02
CA PRO A 149 19.94 -4.39 -6.36
C PRO A 149 18.56 -4.10 -6.94
N GLY A 150 18.17 -2.83 -6.89
CA GLY A 150 17.08 -2.27 -7.66
C GLY A 150 15.67 -2.46 -7.11
N ILE A 151 15.46 -3.34 -6.13
CA ILE A 151 14.21 -3.31 -5.35
C ILE A 151 14.30 -2.15 -4.35
N LYS A 152 13.28 -1.28 -4.36
CA LYS A 152 13.21 -0.07 -3.53
C LYS A 152 12.41 -0.28 -2.25
N GLY A 153 11.42 -1.15 -2.29
CA GLY A 153 10.56 -1.40 -1.14
C GLY A 153 9.28 -2.13 -1.54
N MET A 154 8.47 -2.42 -0.54
CA MET A 154 7.18 -3.07 -0.73
C MET A 154 6.10 -2.42 0.11
N VAL A 155 4.87 -2.43 -0.41
CA VAL A 155 3.68 -1.99 0.33
C VAL A 155 2.72 -3.16 0.44
N LEU A 156 2.45 -3.63 1.65
CA LEU A 156 1.37 -4.60 1.88
C LEU A 156 0.08 -3.82 2.16
N LYS A 157 -0.97 -4.14 1.40
CA LYS A 157 -2.31 -3.60 1.55
C LYS A 157 -3.30 -4.73 1.82
N ILE A 158 -4.20 -4.49 2.77
CA ILE A 158 -5.32 -5.39 3.06
C ILE A 158 -6.60 -4.56 3.00
N THR A 159 -7.49 -4.93 2.08
CA THR A 159 -8.76 -4.25 1.86
C THR A 159 -9.92 -5.23 2.01
N PRO A 160 -11.04 -4.86 2.63
CA PRO A 160 -12.28 -5.62 2.53
C PRO A 160 -12.72 -5.69 1.06
N VAL A 161 -13.26 -6.84 0.66
CA VAL A 161 -13.92 -6.96 -0.64
C VAL A 161 -15.21 -6.16 -0.59
N LYS A 162 -15.39 -5.23 -1.51
CA LYS A 162 -16.65 -4.51 -1.68
C LYS A 162 -17.70 -5.49 -2.23
N SER A 163 -18.77 -5.67 -1.47
CA SER A 163 -19.96 -6.47 -1.87
C SER A 163 -20.82 -5.71 -2.86
#